data_AF-A0A920SVT5-F1
#
_entry.id   AF-A0A920SVT5-F1
#
_cell.length_a   1.000
_cell.length_b   1.000
_cell.length_c   1.000
_cell.angle_alpha   90.00
_cell.angle_beta   90.00
_cell.angle_gamma   90.00
#
_symmetry.space_group_name_H-M   'P 1'
#
loop_
_entity.id
_entity.type
_entity.pdbx_description
1 polymer ?
#
loop_
_entity_poly.entity_id
_entity_poly.type
_entity_poly.pdbx_seq_one_letter_code
_entity_poly.pdbx_strand_id
1 'polypeptide(L)'
;MGFWVDLDEAYYTLDNHYFESVWQLLKIIWDKGLIYQDYKVVPYDPRIGATLSSHEVAQGYRKVEDPSVTLRFRFTDDSNTSFLVWTTTPWTLPSNLALAFGPDIDYVYVDHHGETLVLAKALLDTVLGEGAHRIIRQVKGRDLVDLRYQRLFDYLEAEGDICRVHAGEFVSTEDGTGIVHVAPAYGVDDLELGQTNELPVVHGVGLDGGF
;
A
#
# COMPACT_ATOMS: atom_id res chain seq x y z
N MET A 1 13.90 46.63 -6.65
CA MET A 1 12.70 46.09 -7.31
C MET A 1 11.54 47.09 -7.45
N GLY A 2 11.57 48.32 -6.91
CA GLY A 2 10.59 49.37 -7.28
C GLY A 2 9.11 48.98 -7.14
N PHE A 3 8.80 48.07 -6.20
CA PHE A 3 7.48 47.48 -6.03
C PHE A 3 6.69 48.34 -5.04
N TRP A 4 5.62 49.00 -5.49
CA TRP A 4 4.77 49.82 -4.63
C TRP A 4 3.75 48.96 -3.92
N VAL A 5 3.95 48.84 -2.61
CA VAL A 5 3.09 48.12 -1.67
C VAL A 5 2.97 48.92 -0.39
N ASP A 6 1.83 48.78 0.28
CA ASP A 6 1.63 49.33 1.61
C ASP A 6 2.17 48.32 2.64
N LEU A 7 3.21 48.73 3.36
CA LEU A 7 3.82 47.92 4.42
C LEU A 7 3.36 48.38 5.81
N ASP A 8 2.74 49.55 5.93
CA ASP A 8 2.29 50.10 7.21
C ASP A 8 1.01 49.40 7.68
N GLU A 9 0.14 49.00 6.73
CA GLU A 9 -1.09 48.22 6.99
C GLU A 9 -1.01 46.75 6.52
N ALA A 10 0.20 46.19 6.44
CA ALA A 10 0.35 44.79 6.03
C ALA A 10 -0.41 43.84 6.98
N TYR A 11 -1.15 42.88 6.42
CA TYR A 11 -1.80 41.85 7.22
C TYR A 11 -0.80 40.76 7.61
N TYR A 12 -0.97 40.22 8.82
CA TYR A 12 -0.15 39.12 9.32
C TYR A 12 -1.04 37.99 9.82
N THR A 13 -0.68 36.75 9.50
CA THR A 13 -1.46 35.56 9.89
C THR A 13 -1.43 35.28 11.39
N LEU A 14 -0.51 35.90 12.12
CA LEU A 14 -0.38 35.83 13.58
C LEU A 14 -1.24 36.86 14.32
N ASP A 15 -1.96 37.74 13.61
CA ASP A 15 -2.83 38.73 14.22
C ASP A 15 -4.15 38.10 14.74
N ASN A 16 -4.67 38.61 15.85
CA ASN A 16 -5.89 38.10 16.48
C ASN A 16 -7.13 38.21 15.59
N HIS A 17 -7.27 39.30 14.83
CA HIS A 17 -8.41 39.45 13.91
C HIS A 17 -8.34 38.46 12.75
N TYR A 18 -7.12 38.10 12.32
CA TYR A 18 -6.92 37.04 11.33
C TYR A 18 -7.34 35.67 11.90
N PHE A 19 -6.92 35.34 13.13
CA PHE A 19 -7.34 34.10 13.81
C PHE A 19 -8.86 33.98 13.96
N GLU A 20 -9.52 35.04 14.45
CA GLU A 20 -10.98 35.05 14.63
C GLU A 20 -11.71 34.80 13.30
N SER A 21 -11.23 35.41 12.21
CA SER A 21 -11.78 35.22 10.87
C SER A 21 -11.65 33.76 10.41
N VAL A 22 -10.49 33.13 10.64
CA VAL A 22 -10.26 31.71 10.32
C VAL A 22 -11.18 30.80 11.16
N TRP A 23 -11.33 31.08 12.45
CA TRP A 23 -12.21 30.31 13.33
C TRP A 23 -13.67 30.39 12.90
N GLN A 24 -14.14 31.58 12.51
CA GLN A 24 -15.48 31.76 11.98
C GLN A 24 -15.68 30.95 10.70
N LEU A 25 -14.70 30.94 9.80
CA LEU A 25 -14.75 30.15 8.57
C LEU A 25 -14.81 28.65 8.88
N LEU A 26 -13.96 28.15 9.77
CA LEU A 26 -13.97 26.74 10.20
C LEU A 26 -15.33 26.36 10.80
N LYS A 27 -15.92 27.23 11.62
CA LYS A 27 -17.27 27.04 12.16
C LYS A 27 -18.33 26.94 11.06
N ILE A 28 -18.28 27.80 10.05
CA ILE A 28 -19.23 27.74 8.92
C ILE A 28 -19.10 26.42 8.15
N ILE A 29 -17.88 25.94 7.94
CA ILE A 29 -17.62 24.67 7.23
C ILE A 29 -18.07 23.48 8.09
N TRP A 30 -17.82 23.53 9.40
CA TRP A 30 -18.30 22.56 10.38
C TRP A 30 -19.83 22.49 10.42
N ASP A 31 -20.50 23.64 10.54
CA ASP A 31 -21.97 23.74 10.61
C ASP A 31 -22.63 23.23 9.31
N LYS A 32 -21.89 23.20 8.19
CA LYS A 32 -22.30 22.57 6.92
C LYS A 32 -22.03 21.06 6.84
N GLY A 33 -21.43 20.45 7.86
CA GLY A 33 -21.09 19.03 7.88
C GLY A 33 -19.95 18.63 6.94
N LEU A 34 -19.08 19.59 6.57
CA LEU A 34 -17.98 19.35 5.63
C LEU A 34 -16.64 19.01 6.31
N ILE A 35 -16.58 19.09 7.65
CA ILE A 35 -15.43 18.65 8.45
C ILE A 35 -15.82 17.34 9.13
N TYR A 36 -14.96 16.34 9.01
CA TYR A 36 -15.14 15.03 9.64
C TYR A 36 -13.80 14.47 10.11
N GLN A 37 -13.87 13.53 11.05
CA GLN A 37 -12.72 12.77 11.54
C GLN A 37 -12.85 11.34 11.06
N ASP A 38 -11.73 10.76 10.63
CA ASP A 38 -11.68 9.41 10.11
C ASP A 38 -10.28 8.79 10.32
N TYR A 39 -10.21 7.47 10.25
CA TYR A 39 -8.96 6.72 10.28
C TYR A 39 -8.53 6.38 8.84
N LYS A 40 -7.48 7.05 8.36
CA LYS A 40 -7.01 6.93 6.98
C LYS A 40 -5.49 6.82 6.92
N VAL A 41 -5.00 6.11 5.90
CA VAL A 41 -3.60 6.20 5.50
C VAL A 41 -3.38 7.53 4.80
N VAL A 42 -2.45 8.33 5.31
CA VAL A 42 -2.11 9.64 4.78
C VAL A 42 -0.60 9.80 4.72
N PRO A 43 -0.07 10.67 3.84
CA PRO A 43 1.33 11.02 3.86
C PRO A 43 1.75 11.56 5.23
N TYR A 44 2.88 11.07 5.75
CA TYR A 44 3.35 11.38 7.09
C TYR A 44 4.86 11.65 7.07
N ASP A 45 5.31 12.73 7.70
CA ASP A 45 6.73 13.03 7.88
C ASP A 45 7.16 12.70 9.33
N PRO A 46 7.92 11.62 9.55
CA PRO A 46 8.35 11.21 10.89
C PRO A 46 9.31 12.19 11.56
N ARG A 47 9.96 13.09 10.80
CA ARG A 47 10.92 14.06 11.36
C ARG A 47 10.22 15.18 12.11
N ILE A 48 9.03 15.57 11.65
CA ILE A 48 8.21 16.62 12.27
C ILE A 48 7.02 16.05 13.04
N GLY A 49 6.70 14.78 12.85
CA GLY A 49 5.64 14.09 13.56
C GLY A 49 4.23 14.47 13.10
N ALA A 50 4.07 14.81 11.82
CA ALA A 50 2.83 15.37 11.29
C ALA A 50 2.43 14.78 9.93
N THR A 51 1.12 14.72 9.70
CA THR A 51 0.52 14.35 8.42
C THR A 51 0.60 15.52 7.44
N LEU A 52 0.82 15.22 6.16
CA LEU A 52 0.91 16.21 5.09
C LEU A 52 -0.31 16.16 4.17
N SER A 53 -0.67 17.31 3.62
CA SER A 53 -1.69 17.41 2.58
C SER A 53 -1.15 16.97 1.22
N SER A 54 -2.06 16.58 0.30
CA SER A 54 -1.68 16.20 -1.06
C SER A 54 -0.93 17.30 -1.83
N HIS A 55 -1.25 18.57 -1.57
CA HIS A 55 -0.59 19.72 -2.21
C HIS A 55 0.85 19.90 -1.74
N GLU A 56 1.16 19.59 -0.48
CA GLU A 56 2.53 19.64 0.05
C GLU A 56 3.39 18.52 -0.54
N VAL A 57 2.84 17.31 -0.65
CA VAL A 57 3.52 16.15 -1.22
C VAL A 57 3.85 16.38 -2.71
N ALA A 58 2.92 16.94 -3.47
CA ALA A 58 3.10 17.17 -4.91
C ALA A 58 4.27 18.10 -5.25
N GLN A 59 4.65 19.00 -4.34
CA GLN A 59 5.78 19.92 -4.53
C GLN A 59 7.15 19.27 -4.24
N GLY A 60 7.15 18.09 -3.61
CA GLY A 60 8.35 17.47 -3.05
C GLY A 60 8.92 16.28 -3.83
N TYR A 61 8.36 15.91 -4.98
CA TYR A 61 8.79 14.71 -5.72
C TYR A 61 10.27 14.75 -6.10
N ARG A 62 10.97 13.66 -5.78
CA ARG A 62 12.39 13.46 -6.09
C ARG A 62 12.57 12.06 -6.65
N LYS A 63 13.55 11.92 -7.55
CA LYS A 63 14.01 10.60 -7.96
C LYS A 63 14.91 10.05 -6.85
N VAL A 64 14.54 8.90 -6.34
CA VAL A 64 15.31 8.15 -5.34
C VAL A 64 15.52 6.73 -5.86
N GLU A 65 16.54 6.07 -5.35
CA GLU A 65 16.78 4.66 -5.63
C GLU A 65 16.13 3.84 -4.52
N ASP A 66 15.14 3.02 -4.88
CA ASP A 66 14.45 2.11 -3.97
C ASP A 66 14.86 0.66 -4.25
N PRO A 67 14.92 -0.20 -3.22
CA PRO A 67 15.10 -1.62 -3.42
C PRO A 67 13.91 -2.19 -4.19
N SER A 68 14.18 -3.04 -5.17
CA SER A 68 13.15 -3.81 -5.88
C SER A 68 13.36 -5.28 -5.55
N VAL A 69 12.43 -5.86 -4.79
CA VAL A 69 12.58 -7.24 -4.30
C VAL A 69 11.38 -8.10 -4.70
N THR A 70 11.68 -9.34 -5.05
CA THR A 70 10.68 -10.36 -5.36
C THR A 70 10.82 -11.50 -4.37
N LEU A 71 9.73 -11.83 -3.69
CA LEU A 71 9.68 -12.74 -2.56
C LEU A 71 8.75 -13.92 -2.84
N ARG A 72 9.04 -15.06 -2.22
CA ARG A 72 8.22 -16.27 -2.32
C ARG A 72 7.35 -16.40 -1.08
N PHE A 73 6.05 -16.36 -1.28
CA PHE A 73 5.04 -16.63 -0.26
C PHE A 73 4.53 -18.06 -0.46
N ARG A 74 5.05 -18.99 0.34
CA ARG A 74 4.73 -20.43 0.24
C ARG A 74 3.28 -20.70 0.59
N PHE A 75 2.64 -21.65 -0.08
CA PHE A 75 1.29 -22.06 0.27
C PHE A 75 1.33 -22.78 1.62
N THR A 76 0.24 -22.67 2.39
CA THR A 76 0.15 -23.37 3.67
C THR A 76 0.08 -24.88 3.48
N ASP A 77 -0.70 -25.34 2.49
CA ASP A 77 -0.97 -26.76 2.24
C ASP A 77 0.01 -27.42 1.26
N ASP A 78 0.85 -26.63 0.58
CA ASP A 78 1.83 -27.12 -0.39
C ASP A 78 3.14 -26.33 -0.30
N SER A 79 4.16 -26.95 0.27
CA SER A 79 5.47 -26.32 0.44
C SER A 79 6.26 -26.16 -0.85
N ASN A 80 5.89 -26.84 -1.93
CA ASN A 80 6.56 -26.74 -3.23
C ASN A 80 5.98 -25.64 -4.12
N THR A 81 4.84 -25.04 -3.72
CA THR A 81 4.17 -23.99 -4.47
C THR A 81 4.27 -22.65 -3.72
N SER A 82 4.64 -21.60 -4.43
CA SER A 82 4.75 -20.24 -3.87
C SER A 82 4.14 -19.18 -4.77
N PHE A 83 3.46 -18.21 -4.17
CA PHE A 83 3.14 -16.95 -4.82
C PHE A 83 4.40 -16.11 -4.93
N LEU A 84 4.65 -15.54 -6.10
CA LEU A 84 5.76 -14.66 -6.35
C LEU A 84 5.27 -13.22 -6.24
N VAL A 85 5.75 -12.49 -5.24
CA VAL A 85 5.22 -11.17 -4.89
C VAL A 85 6.34 -10.15 -4.93
N TRP A 86 6.05 -9.00 -5.52
CA TRP A 86 7.00 -7.92 -5.70
C TRP A 86 6.67 -6.73 -4.82
N THR A 87 7.69 -6.05 -4.31
CA THR A 87 7.53 -4.79 -3.57
C THR A 87 8.76 -3.90 -3.71
N THR A 88 8.53 -2.58 -3.69
CA THR A 88 9.58 -1.56 -3.53
C THR A 88 9.75 -1.10 -2.09
N THR A 89 8.87 -1.53 -1.18
CA THR A 89 8.87 -1.14 0.23
C THR A 89 9.04 -2.35 1.15
N PRO A 90 10.20 -3.02 1.18
CA PRO A 90 10.43 -4.22 2.00
C PRO A 90 10.15 -4.01 3.49
N TRP A 91 10.28 -2.78 3.98
CA TRP A 91 10.03 -2.41 5.37
C TRP A 91 8.57 -2.64 5.81
N THR A 92 7.63 -2.73 4.87
CA THR A 92 6.20 -3.01 5.17
C THR A 92 5.88 -4.50 5.32
N LEU A 93 6.79 -5.39 4.91
CA LEU A 93 6.56 -6.85 4.91
C LEU A 93 6.28 -7.46 6.30
N PRO A 94 6.87 -6.99 7.42
CA PRO A 94 6.50 -7.49 8.74
C PRO A 94 5.02 -7.27 9.09
N SER A 95 4.41 -6.22 8.53
CA SER A 95 2.98 -5.89 8.68
C SER A 95 2.11 -6.50 7.56
N ASN A 96 2.64 -7.41 6.74
CA ASN A 96 1.85 -8.09 5.73
C ASN A 96 0.83 -9.04 6.40
N LEU A 97 -0.44 -8.92 5.97
CA LEU A 97 -1.55 -9.71 6.50
C LEU A 97 -2.37 -10.43 5.43
N ALA A 98 -2.25 -10.04 4.16
CA ALA A 98 -2.95 -10.68 3.05
C ALA A 98 -2.16 -10.55 1.75
N LEU A 99 -2.62 -11.25 0.70
CA LEU A 99 -2.22 -11.01 -0.69
C LEU A 99 -3.47 -10.63 -1.50
N ALA A 100 -3.33 -9.67 -2.40
CA ALA A 100 -4.38 -9.22 -3.30
C ALA A 100 -4.11 -9.68 -4.74
N PHE A 101 -5.17 -10.18 -5.39
CA PHE A 101 -5.15 -10.66 -6.77
C PHE A 101 -6.25 -9.97 -7.57
N GLY A 102 -5.96 -9.57 -8.80
CA GLY A 102 -6.99 -9.02 -9.69
C GLY A 102 -7.91 -10.16 -10.16
N PRO A 103 -9.24 -10.08 -9.91
CA PRO A 103 -10.15 -11.21 -10.11
C PRO A 103 -10.25 -11.68 -11.57
N ASP A 104 -10.02 -10.77 -12.52
CA ASP A 104 -10.07 -11.01 -13.97
C ASP A 104 -8.71 -11.27 -14.63
N ILE A 105 -7.62 -11.10 -13.87
CA ILE A 105 -6.26 -11.33 -14.36
C ILE A 105 -6.02 -12.84 -14.50
N ASP A 106 -5.32 -13.22 -15.56
CA ASP A 106 -4.84 -14.60 -15.77
C ASP A 106 -3.54 -14.83 -15.00
N TYR A 107 -3.56 -15.83 -14.12
CA TYR A 107 -2.40 -16.30 -13.37
C TYR A 107 -1.95 -17.66 -13.87
N VAL A 108 -0.65 -17.90 -13.82
CA VAL A 108 -0.03 -19.15 -14.26
C VAL A 108 0.78 -19.78 -13.14
N TYR A 109 0.71 -21.10 -13.08
CA TYR A 109 1.58 -21.94 -12.28
C TYR A 109 2.70 -22.42 -13.20
N VAL A 110 3.93 -22.10 -12.86
CA VAL A 110 5.10 -22.40 -13.70
C VAL A 110 6.09 -23.23 -12.92
N ASP A 111 6.56 -24.31 -13.54
CA ASP A 111 7.67 -25.10 -13.01
C ASP A 111 8.97 -24.33 -13.25
N HIS A 112 9.65 -23.98 -12.16
CA HIS A 112 10.90 -23.24 -12.19
C HIS A 112 11.90 -23.91 -11.24
N HIS A 113 12.86 -24.63 -11.82
CA HIS A 113 13.87 -25.41 -11.09
C HIS A 113 13.31 -26.40 -10.06
N GLY A 114 12.15 -27.02 -10.35
CA GLY A 114 11.51 -28.02 -9.50
C GLY A 114 10.54 -27.46 -8.45
N GLU A 115 10.45 -26.13 -8.33
CA GLU A 115 9.42 -25.43 -7.54
C GLU A 115 8.32 -24.91 -8.46
N THR A 116 7.09 -24.81 -7.95
CA THR A 116 5.98 -24.19 -8.67
C THR A 116 5.79 -22.75 -8.24
N LEU A 117 5.91 -21.82 -9.18
CA LEU A 117 5.74 -20.39 -8.94
C LEU A 117 4.42 -19.89 -9.54
N VAL A 118 3.73 -19.03 -8.80
CA VAL A 118 2.46 -18.41 -9.22
C VAL A 118 2.67 -16.91 -9.41
N LEU A 119 2.33 -16.41 -10.59
CA LEU A 119 2.41 -15.01 -10.98
C LEU A 119 1.45 -14.71 -12.13
N ALA A 120 1.20 -13.43 -12.41
CA ALA A 120 0.38 -13.03 -13.54
C ALA A 120 1.04 -13.42 -14.86
N LYS A 121 0.25 -14.02 -15.76
CA LYS A 121 0.71 -14.52 -17.06
C LYS A 121 1.39 -13.44 -17.90
N ALA A 122 0.85 -12.23 -17.86
CA ALA A 122 1.36 -11.09 -18.62
C ALA A 122 2.79 -10.67 -18.20
N LEU A 123 3.19 -10.98 -16.97
CA LEU A 123 4.48 -10.60 -16.39
C LEU A 123 5.48 -11.76 -16.33
N LEU A 124 5.12 -12.93 -16.87
CA LEU A 124 5.93 -14.14 -16.78
C LEU A 124 7.34 -13.96 -17.33
N ASP A 125 7.45 -13.50 -18.59
CA ASP A 125 8.73 -13.34 -19.27
C ASP A 125 9.54 -12.19 -18.67
N THR A 126 8.87 -11.14 -18.19
CA THR A 126 9.52 -10.01 -17.51
C THR A 126 10.16 -10.43 -16.20
N VAL A 127 9.50 -11.30 -15.43
CA VAL A 127 9.95 -11.67 -14.08
C VAL A 127 10.94 -12.85 -14.11
N LEU A 128 10.71 -13.85 -14.95
CA LEU A 128 11.55 -15.06 -15.01
C LEU A 128 12.51 -15.08 -16.21
N GLY A 129 12.52 -14.03 -17.03
CA GLY A 129 13.30 -13.93 -18.26
C GLY A 129 12.63 -14.60 -19.45
N GLU A 130 13.03 -14.21 -20.67
CA GLU A 130 12.53 -14.80 -21.90
C GLU A 130 12.98 -16.26 -22.03
N GLY A 131 12.04 -17.19 -22.18
CA GLY A 131 12.36 -18.61 -22.30
C GLY A 131 11.14 -19.53 -22.38
N ALA A 132 11.39 -20.81 -22.65
CA ALA A 132 10.35 -21.84 -22.64
C ALA A 132 9.99 -22.21 -21.19
N HIS A 133 9.13 -21.41 -20.57
CA HIS A 133 8.56 -21.72 -19.26
C HIS A 133 7.56 -22.86 -19.37
N ARG A 134 7.69 -23.86 -18.49
CA ARG A 134 6.71 -24.94 -18.43
C ARG A 134 5.51 -24.50 -17.58
N ILE A 135 4.48 -23.98 -18.25
CA ILE A 135 3.19 -23.68 -17.61
C ILE A 135 2.51 -25.01 -17.26
N ILE A 136 2.26 -25.21 -15.96
CA ILE A 136 1.58 -26.37 -15.40
C ILE A 136 0.06 -26.20 -15.50
N ARG A 137 -0.42 -25.01 -15.13
CA ARG A 137 -1.84 -24.63 -15.21
C ARG A 137 -2.01 -23.11 -15.32
N GLN A 138 -3.15 -22.69 -15.86
CA GLN A 138 -3.60 -21.30 -15.91
C GLN A 138 -4.95 -21.20 -15.19
N VAL A 139 -5.15 -20.14 -14.41
CA VAL A 139 -6.37 -19.87 -13.65
C VAL A 139 -6.67 -18.38 -13.63
N LYS A 140 -7.90 -17.99 -13.27
CA LYS A 140 -8.22 -16.58 -12.99
C LYS A 140 -7.93 -16.23 -11.54
N GLY A 141 -7.68 -14.94 -11.26
CA GLY A 141 -7.41 -14.48 -9.89
C GLY A 141 -8.55 -14.80 -8.92
N ARG A 142 -9.80 -14.74 -9.39
CA ARG A 142 -10.98 -15.15 -8.62
C ARG A 142 -10.93 -16.60 -8.13
N ASP A 143 -10.24 -17.49 -8.85
CA ASP A 143 -10.12 -18.91 -8.50
C ASP A 143 -9.04 -19.15 -7.43
N LEU A 144 -8.25 -18.12 -7.10
CA LEU A 144 -7.19 -18.14 -6.10
C LEU A 144 -7.62 -17.52 -4.76
N VAL A 145 -8.77 -16.86 -4.73
CA VAL A 145 -9.36 -16.30 -3.51
C VAL A 145 -9.50 -17.41 -2.47
N ASP A 146 -9.25 -17.05 -1.22
CA ASP A 146 -9.29 -17.94 -0.06
C ASP A 146 -8.12 -18.91 0.11
N LEU A 147 -7.22 -19.00 -0.86
CA LEU A 147 -5.98 -19.73 -0.66
C LEU A 147 -5.15 -19.10 0.46
N ARG A 148 -4.46 -19.95 1.22
CA ARG A 148 -3.63 -19.54 2.34
C ARG A 148 -2.15 -19.68 2.03
N TYR A 149 -1.38 -18.77 2.62
CA TYR A 149 0.07 -18.78 2.54
C TYR A 149 0.72 -18.73 3.92
N GLN A 150 1.98 -19.12 3.99
CA GLN A 150 2.79 -19.04 5.19
C GLN A 150 3.28 -17.61 5.39
N ARG A 151 3.02 -17.06 6.58
CA ARG A 151 3.48 -15.73 6.95
C ARG A 151 5.00 -15.62 6.83
N LEU A 152 5.50 -14.54 6.24
CA LEU A 152 6.95 -14.33 6.05
C LEU A 152 7.68 -14.05 7.37
N PHE A 153 7.05 -13.28 8.25
CA PHE A 153 7.62 -12.83 9.51
C PHE A 153 6.60 -12.95 10.64
N ASP A 154 7.03 -13.43 11.80
CA ASP A 154 6.23 -13.65 13.00
C ASP A 154 6.57 -12.66 14.13
N TYR A 155 7.32 -11.58 13.83
CA TYR A 155 7.76 -10.59 14.81
C TYR A 155 6.63 -9.75 15.41
N LEU A 156 5.53 -9.57 14.66
CA LEU A 156 4.39 -8.75 15.08
C LEU A 156 3.18 -9.66 15.27
N GLU A 157 2.59 -9.62 16.46
CA GLU A 157 1.32 -10.32 16.70
C GLU A 157 0.20 -9.68 15.86
N ALA A 158 -0.62 -10.54 15.26
CA ALA A 158 -1.76 -10.14 14.45
C ALA A 158 -2.88 -11.14 14.72
N GLU A 159 -4.01 -10.65 15.20
CA GLU A 159 -5.20 -11.46 15.48
C GLU A 159 -6.10 -11.59 14.24
N GLY A 160 -7.00 -12.57 14.24
CA GLY A 160 -8.01 -12.74 13.18
C GLY A 160 -7.59 -13.66 12.04
N ASP A 161 -8.41 -13.68 10.98
CA ASP A 161 -8.19 -14.53 9.79
C ASP A 161 -7.22 -13.87 8.81
N ILE A 162 -5.93 -14.08 9.02
CA ILE A 162 -4.85 -13.49 8.20
C ILE A 162 -4.19 -14.52 7.27
N CYS A 163 -3.26 -14.04 6.45
CA CYS A 163 -2.47 -14.80 5.48
C CYS A 163 -3.33 -15.56 4.45
N ARG A 164 -4.33 -14.85 3.94
CA ARG A 164 -5.28 -15.31 2.93
C ARG A 164 -5.21 -14.45 1.67
N VAL A 165 -5.58 -15.04 0.55
CA VAL A 165 -5.71 -14.35 -0.74
C VAL A 165 -7.09 -13.69 -0.84
N HIS A 166 -7.13 -12.41 -1.18
CA HIS A 166 -8.33 -11.63 -1.43
C HIS A 166 -8.34 -11.06 -2.85
N ALA A 167 -9.54 -10.79 -3.37
CA ALA A 167 -9.70 -10.08 -4.64
C ALA A 167 -9.42 -8.59 -4.44
N GLY A 168 -8.58 -8.00 -5.30
CA GLY A 168 -8.25 -6.57 -5.31
C GLY A 168 -8.32 -6.02 -6.73
N GLU A 169 -9.32 -5.20 -7.02
CA GLU A 169 -9.52 -4.55 -8.33
C GLU A 169 -8.39 -3.57 -8.70
N PHE A 170 -7.65 -3.09 -7.70
CA PHE A 170 -6.51 -2.18 -7.87
C PHE A 170 -5.24 -2.88 -8.38
N VAL A 171 -5.21 -4.22 -8.41
CA VAL A 171 -4.05 -4.98 -8.87
C VAL A 171 -3.91 -4.81 -10.38
N SER A 172 -2.73 -4.39 -10.84
CA SER A 172 -2.40 -4.24 -12.25
C SER A 172 -1.40 -5.29 -12.74
N THR A 173 -1.23 -5.39 -14.05
CA THR A 173 -0.18 -6.19 -14.70
C THR A 173 0.83 -5.32 -15.44
N GLU A 174 0.95 -4.05 -15.06
CA GLU A 174 1.92 -3.13 -15.68
C GLU A 174 3.33 -3.39 -15.16
N ASP A 175 3.46 -3.63 -13.85
CA ASP A 175 4.73 -3.84 -13.16
C ASP A 175 4.66 -4.97 -12.11
N GLY A 176 5.82 -5.41 -11.64
CA GLY A 176 5.95 -6.40 -10.56
C GLY A 176 5.59 -7.81 -11.01
N THR A 177 4.71 -8.48 -10.24
CA THR A 177 4.29 -9.88 -10.49
C THR A 177 2.79 -10.05 -10.70
N GLY A 178 2.02 -8.95 -10.64
CA GLY A 178 0.56 -8.96 -10.65
C GLY A 178 -0.06 -9.55 -9.38
N ILE A 179 0.71 -9.64 -8.30
CA ILE A 179 0.26 -10.03 -6.96
C ILE A 179 0.76 -8.94 -6.00
N VAL A 180 -0.14 -8.39 -5.19
CA VAL A 180 0.19 -7.32 -4.25
C VAL A 180 0.19 -7.87 -2.83
N HIS A 181 1.24 -7.60 -2.07
CA HIS A 181 1.26 -7.86 -0.62
C HIS A 181 0.47 -6.76 0.08
N VAL A 182 -0.38 -7.12 1.05
CA VAL A 182 -1.32 -6.21 1.69
C VAL A 182 -0.88 -5.94 3.13
N ALA A 183 -0.60 -4.67 3.43
CA ALA A 183 -0.26 -4.16 4.76
C ALA A 183 -1.19 -2.98 5.10
N PRO A 184 -2.34 -3.24 5.77
CA PRO A 184 -3.41 -2.24 5.97
C PRO A 184 -2.99 -0.93 6.67
N ALA A 185 -1.86 -0.92 7.37
CA ALA A 185 -1.34 0.28 8.03
C ALA A 185 -0.72 1.31 7.06
N TYR A 186 -0.35 0.91 5.84
CA TYR A 186 0.58 1.70 5.01
C TYR A 186 0.12 1.96 3.57
N GLY A 187 -1.01 1.39 3.14
CA GLY A 187 -1.60 1.62 1.83
C GLY A 187 -3.07 2.03 1.95
N VAL A 188 -3.52 2.95 1.09
CA VAL A 188 -4.95 3.35 1.06
C VAL A 188 -5.80 2.18 0.57
N ASP A 189 -5.41 1.56 -0.55
CA ASP A 189 -6.09 0.38 -1.10
C ASP A 189 -5.98 -0.83 -0.15
N ASP A 190 -4.83 -0.98 0.51
CA ASP A 190 -4.60 -2.03 1.51
C ASP A 190 -5.51 -1.87 2.72
N LEU A 191 -5.72 -0.63 3.19
CA LEU A 191 -6.62 -0.34 4.30
C LEU A 191 -8.08 -0.63 3.91
N GLU A 192 -8.50 -0.21 2.72
CA GLU A 192 -9.87 -0.47 2.23
C GLU A 192 -10.14 -1.97 2.07
N LEU A 193 -9.18 -2.70 1.48
CA LEU A 193 -9.25 -4.16 1.37
C LEU A 193 -9.24 -4.81 2.75
N GLY A 194 -8.41 -4.33 3.67
CA GLY A 194 -8.33 -4.81 5.04
C GLY A 194 -9.64 -4.61 5.80
N GLN A 195 -10.26 -3.43 5.71
CA GLN A 195 -11.54 -3.13 6.34
C GLN A 195 -12.67 -4.01 5.79
N THR A 196 -12.71 -4.20 4.47
CA THR A 196 -13.74 -5.04 3.81
C THR A 196 -13.65 -6.51 4.23
N ASN A 197 -12.44 -6.98 4.56
CA ASN A 197 -12.17 -8.36 4.93
C ASN A 197 -11.86 -8.55 6.43
N GLU A 198 -12.20 -7.55 7.26
CA GLU A 198 -12.02 -7.58 8.73
C GLU A 198 -10.58 -7.88 9.19
N LEU A 199 -9.58 -7.47 8.39
CA LEU A 199 -8.17 -7.59 8.76
C LEU A 199 -7.79 -6.54 9.80
N PRO A 200 -6.95 -6.87 10.79
CA PRO A 200 -6.46 -5.89 11.75
C PRO A 200 -5.51 -4.90 11.08
N VAL A 201 -5.29 -3.76 11.76
CA VAL A 201 -4.25 -2.80 11.38
C VAL A 201 -3.05 -2.98 12.30
N VAL A 202 -1.95 -3.48 11.76
CA VAL A 202 -0.73 -3.78 12.51
C VAL A 202 0.39 -2.82 12.13
N HIS A 203 0.73 -1.93 13.06
CA HIS A 203 1.83 -0.99 12.92
C HIS A 203 3.13 -1.66 13.34
N GLY A 204 4.04 -1.81 12.38
CA GLY A 204 5.42 -2.21 12.59
C GLY A 204 6.41 -1.04 12.63
N VAL A 205 5.91 0.20 12.52
CA VAL A 205 6.71 1.42 12.53
C VAL A 205 6.05 2.44 13.45
N GLY A 206 6.85 3.05 14.33
CA GLY A 206 6.44 4.12 15.23
C GLY A 206 6.27 5.48 14.53
N LEU A 207 5.70 6.45 15.25
CA LEU A 207 5.51 7.82 14.76
C LEU A 207 6.82 8.56 14.47
N ASP A 208 7.95 8.07 14.97
CA ASP A 208 9.30 8.59 14.71
C ASP A 208 9.96 7.93 13.49
N GLY A 209 9.28 6.98 12.83
CA GLY A 209 9.82 6.22 11.70
C GLY A 209 10.75 5.07 12.11
N GLY A 210 10.86 4.77 13.41
CA GLY A 210 11.59 3.60 13.92
C GLY A 210 10.76 2.32 13.91
N PHE A 211 11.41 1.16 13.93
CA PHE A 211 10.79 -0.15 14.16
C PHE A 211 10.71 -0.49 15.65
#